data_AF-A0A538DDK3-F1
#
_entry.id   AF-A0A538DDK3-F1
#
_cell.length_a   1.000
_cell.length_b   1.000
_cell.length_c   1.000
_cell.angle_alpha   90.00
_cell.angle_beta   90.00
_cell.angle_gamma   90.00
#
_symmetry.space_group_name_H-M   'P 1'
#
loop_
_entity.id
_entity.type
_entity.pdbx_description
1 polymer ?
#
loop_
_entity_poly.entity_id
_entity_poly.type
_entity_poly.pdbx_seq_one_letter_code
_entity_poly.pdbx_strand_id
1 'polypeptide(L)'
;LLTEFRRTNQHMAIVVDEYGEMEGIVTLEDLLEEIVGEIEDEFDLPDESIEQVDEDTVIIDGTFPIDDFNERFHTELPAEDYHTMAGFVFGLLGRQPEQGDDISHDGMRFDIMEVEGSRILKLAVTFEQRREQRDRDGAERDELEAELFDADN
;
A
#
# COMPACT_ATOMS: atom_id res chain seq x y z
N LEU A 1 -20.19 -14.01 11.57
CA LEU A 1 -19.13 -13.14 11.04
C LEU A 1 -19.40 -12.74 9.60
N LEU A 2 -19.33 -13.63 8.61
CA LEU A 2 -19.57 -13.30 7.18
C LEU A 2 -20.94 -12.65 6.89
N THR A 3 -22.00 -13.08 7.59
CA THR A 3 -23.37 -12.54 7.42
C THR A 3 -23.57 -11.18 8.11
N GLU A 4 -22.75 -10.85 9.11
CA GLU A 4 -22.77 -9.55 9.79
C GLU A 4 -21.99 -8.51 8.97
N PHE A 5 -20.83 -8.87 8.39
CA PHE A 5 -20.05 -8.03 7.47
C PHE A 5 -20.87 -7.53 6.26
N ARG A 6 -21.68 -8.43 5.66
CA ARG A 6 -22.54 -8.08 4.50
C ARG A 6 -23.69 -7.12 4.83
N ARG A 7 -24.01 -6.90 6.11
CA ARG A 7 -25.15 -6.07 6.53
C ARG A 7 -24.76 -4.63 6.88
N THR A 8 -23.50 -4.36 7.20
CA THR A 8 -23.06 -3.06 7.73
C THR A 8 -22.26 -2.20 6.77
N ASN A 9 -21.89 -2.69 5.58
CA ASN A 9 -20.91 -2.00 4.68
C ASN A 9 -19.63 -1.58 5.44
N GLN A 10 -19.17 -2.43 6.36
CA GLN A 10 -17.92 -2.20 7.07
C GLN A 10 -16.86 -3.13 6.47
N HIS A 11 -15.87 -2.53 5.81
CA HIS A 11 -14.74 -3.20 5.15
C HIS A 11 -13.66 -3.66 6.15
N MET A 12 -13.84 -3.38 7.45
CA MET A 12 -12.87 -3.65 8.50
C MET A 12 -13.61 -4.05 9.79
N ALA A 13 -13.10 -5.07 10.49
CA ALA A 13 -13.54 -5.41 11.84
C ALA A 13 -12.34 -5.65 12.76
N ILE A 14 -12.53 -5.27 14.02
CA ILE A 14 -11.55 -5.45 15.09
C ILE A 14 -11.84 -6.79 15.76
N VAL A 15 -10.85 -7.67 15.83
CA VAL A 15 -10.95 -8.90 16.63
C VAL A 15 -10.55 -8.57 18.07
N VAL A 16 -11.42 -8.95 19.00
CA VAL A 16 -11.25 -8.73 20.43
C VAL A 16 -11.29 -10.08 21.12
N ASP A 17 -10.37 -10.33 22.04
CA ASP A 17 -10.34 -11.58 22.80
C ASP A 17 -11.45 -11.62 23.89
N GLU A 18 -11.53 -12.73 24.64
CA GLU A 18 -12.52 -12.94 25.71
C GLU A 18 -12.36 -11.98 26.91
N TYR A 19 -11.27 -11.21 26.94
CA TYR A 19 -10.90 -10.27 27.99
C TYR A 19 -10.99 -8.79 27.53
N GLY A 20 -11.28 -8.54 26.25
CA GLY A 20 -11.46 -7.21 25.69
C GLY A 20 -10.17 -6.58 25.15
N GLU A 21 -9.13 -7.36 24.95
CA GLU A 21 -7.82 -6.94 24.43
C GLU A 21 -7.80 -7.04 22.89
N MET A 22 -7.19 -6.05 22.21
CA MET A 22 -7.12 -6.02 20.75
C MET A 22 -5.97 -6.92 20.27
N GLU A 23 -6.30 -8.01 19.57
CA GLU A 23 -5.33 -9.00 19.10
C GLU A 23 -4.83 -8.72 17.67
N GLY A 24 -5.53 -7.86 16.91
CA GLY A 24 -5.12 -7.42 15.57
C GLY A 24 -6.28 -6.92 14.68
N ILE A 25 -5.93 -6.26 13.57
CA ILE A 25 -6.85 -5.88 12.49
C ILE A 25 -6.76 -6.94 11.40
N VAL A 26 -7.90 -7.50 10.98
CA VAL A 26 -7.98 -8.41 9.83
C VAL A 26 -8.98 -7.84 8.84
N THR A 27 -8.60 -7.81 7.57
CA THR A 27 -9.49 -7.35 6.51
C THR A 27 -10.29 -8.53 5.94
N LEU A 28 -11.35 -8.23 5.18
CA LEU A 28 -12.10 -9.28 4.50
C LEU A 28 -11.28 -9.88 3.35
N GLU A 29 -10.37 -9.11 2.73
CA GLU A 29 -9.48 -9.61 1.68
C GLU A 29 -8.47 -10.65 2.20
N ASP A 30 -7.87 -10.46 3.38
CA ASP A 30 -6.93 -11.45 3.97
C ASP A 30 -7.57 -12.83 4.18
N LEU A 31 -8.85 -12.85 4.58
CA LEU A 31 -9.61 -14.09 4.81
C LEU A 31 -10.10 -14.76 3.51
N LEU A 32 -10.19 -14.00 2.42
CA LEU A 32 -10.60 -14.51 1.11
C LEU A 32 -9.41 -15.07 0.31
N GLU A 33 -8.21 -14.50 0.48
CA GLU A 33 -7.00 -14.88 -0.24
C GLU A 33 -6.55 -16.33 0.06
N GLU A 34 -6.68 -16.80 1.31
CA GLU A 34 -6.39 -18.20 1.66
C GLU A 34 -7.35 -19.22 1.04
N ILE A 35 -8.58 -18.81 0.67
CA ILE A 35 -9.61 -19.72 0.14
C ILE A 35 -9.63 -19.73 -1.38
N VAL A 36 -9.39 -18.58 -2.02
CA VAL A 36 -9.66 -18.40 -3.45
C VAL A 36 -8.45 -18.77 -4.31
N GLY A 37 -7.21 -18.41 -3.92
CA GLY A 37 -6.04 -18.55 -4.79
C GLY A 37 -6.22 -17.81 -6.14
N GLU A 38 -5.17 -17.74 -6.96
CA GLU A 38 -5.18 -17.00 -8.25
C GLU A 38 -6.35 -17.42 -9.15
N ILE A 39 -7.41 -16.60 -9.19
CA ILE A 39 -8.41 -16.65 -10.25
C ILE A 39 -7.93 -15.66 -11.31
N GLU A 40 -7.10 -16.14 -12.23
CA GLU A 40 -6.68 -15.42 -13.44
C GLU A 40 -7.92 -15.09 -14.29
N ASP A 41 -8.15 -13.81 -14.60
CA ASP A 41 -9.24 -13.35 -15.48
C ASP A 41 -8.76 -13.32 -16.94
N GLU A 42 -9.64 -13.62 -17.91
CA GLU A 42 -9.34 -13.82 -19.35
C GLU A 42 -8.97 -12.53 -20.13
N PHE A 43 -8.61 -11.46 -19.42
CA PHE A 43 -8.18 -10.17 -19.98
C PHE A 43 -6.76 -9.80 -19.50
N ASP A 44 -5.80 -10.68 -19.78
CA ASP A 44 -4.37 -10.45 -19.51
C ASP A 44 -3.82 -9.18 -20.18
N LEU A 45 -3.44 -8.20 -19.35
CA LEU A 45 -2.11 -7.56 -19.21
C LEU A 45 -2.28 -6.30 -18.32
N PRO A 46 -1.56 -6.16 -17.18
CA PRO A 46 -0.13 -5.81 -17.26
C PRO A 46 0.72 -6.27 -16.04
N ASP A 47 0.82 -7.57 -15.76
CA ASP A 47 1.72 -8.04 -14.67
C ASP A 47 3.21 -7.72 -14.89
N GLU A 48 3.62 -7.26 -16.09
CA GLU A 48 5.01 -6.82 -16.36
C GLU A 48 5.33 -5.37 -15.96
N SER A 49 4.36 -4.57 -15.51
CA SER A 49 4.55 -3.11 -15.31
C SER A 49 4.78 -2.68 -13.84
N ILE A 50 4.71 -3.62 -12.91
CA ILE A 50 4.92 -3.40 -11.47
C ILE A 50 5.99 -4.38 -10.97
N GLU A 51 7.05 -3.83 -10.40
CA GLU A 51 8.12 -4.60 -9.74
C GLU A 51 8.04 -4.37 -8.23
N GLN A 52 7.74 -5.42 -7.46
CA GLN A 52 7.80 -5.35 -6.00
C GLN A 52 9.26 -5.37 -5.54
N VAL A 53 9.69 -4.32 -4.81
CA VAL A 53 11.07 -4.21 -4.29
C VAL A 53 11.16 -4.79 -2.88
N ASP A 54 10.21 -4.46 -2.02
CA ASP A 54 10.06 -4.95 -0.64
C ASP A 54 8.58 -4.87 -0.21
N GLU A 55 8.23 -5.12 1.05
CA GLU A 55 6.84 -5.14 1.54
C GLU A 55 6.08 -3.80 1.42
N ASP A 56 6.81 -2.69 1.23
CA ASP A 56 6.28 -1.32 1.21
C ASP A 56 6.59 -0.57 -0.07
N THR A 57 7.41 -1.13 -0.94
CA THR A 57 7.97 -0.40 -2.07
C THR A 57 7.70 -1.16 -3.35
N VAL A 58 7.07 -0.46 -4.30
CA VAL A 58 6.86 -0.92 -5.67
C VAL A 58 7.50 0.03 -6.66
N ILE A 59 7.99 -0.49 -7.77
CA ILE A 59 8.40 0.29 -8.93
C ILE A 59 7.36 0.10 -10.02
N ILE A 60 6.89 1.20 -10.60
CA ILE A 60 5.89 1.20 -11.66
C ILE A 60 6.34 2.05 -12.84
N ASP A 61 5.83 1.73 -14.03
CA ASP A 61 5.95 2.62 -15.18
C ASP A 61 5.14 3.90 -14.95
N GLY A 62 5.66 5.03 -15.42
CA GLY A 62 4.97 6.32 -15.33
C GLY A 62 3.63 6.35 -16.10
N THR A 63 3.45 5.43 -17.06
CA THR A 63 2.20 5.24 -17.79
C THR A 63 1.17 4.39 -17.07
N PHE A 64 1.52 3.81 -15.91
CA PHE A 64 0.60 2.99 -15.13
C PHE A 64 -0.67 3.80 -14.80
N PRO A 65 -1.88 3.28 -15.08
CA PRO A 65 -3.13 4.00 -14.83
C PRO A 65 -3.37 4.22 -13.33
N ILE A 66 -3.95 5.38 -12.99
CA ILE A 66 -4.28 5.69 -11.58
C ILE A 66 -5.40 4.79 -11.07
N ASP A 67 -6.42 4.52 -11.90
CA ASP A 67 -7.53 3.65 -11.53
C ASP A 67 -7.04 2.24 -11.17
N ASP A 68 -6.16 1.66 -11.99
CA ASP A 68 -5.54 0.36 -11.73
C ASP A 68 -4.65 0.38 -10.47
N PHE A 69 -3.96 1.50 -10.21
CA PHE A 69 -3.14 1.67 -9.01
C PHE A 69 -4.01 1.72 -7.75
N ASN A 70 -5.11 2.46 -7.80
CA ASN A 70 -6.09 2.56 -6.74
C ASN A 70 -6.74 1.20 -6.44
N GLU A 71 -7.15 0.48 -7.49
CA GLU A 71 -7.74 -0.85 -7.36
C GLU A 71 -6.77 -1.85 -6.75
N ARG A 72 -5.52 -1.89 -7.23
CA ARG A 72 -4.52 -2.89 -6.81
C ARG A 72 -3.97 -2.63 -5.40
N PHE A 73 -3.75 -1.37 -5.03
CA PHE A 73 -3.13 -1.03 -3.75
C PHE A 73 -4.13 -0.48 -2.72
N HIS A 74 -5.43 -0.48 -3.05
CA HIS A 74 -6.51 0.04 -2.22
C HIS A 74 -6.25 1.50 -1.80
N THR A 75 -5.89 2.33 -2.77
CA THR A 75 -5.60 3.77 -2.57
C THR A 75 -6.70 4.65 -3.20
N GLU A 76 -6.74 5.93 -2.82
CA GLU A 76 -7.77 6.89 -3.27
C GLU A 76 -7.16 8.07 -4.04
N LEU A 77 -6.14 7.83 -4.87
CA LEU A 77 -5.52 8.89 -5.66
C LEU A 77 -6.53 9.51 -6.66
N PRO A 78 -6.50 10.83 -6.87
CA PRO A 78 -7.47 11.50 -7.73
C PRO A 78 -7.27 11.15 -9.21
N ALA A 79 -8.22 10.39 -9.77
CA ALA A 79 -8.23 9.97 -11.18
C ALA A 79 -9.07 10.86 -12.12
N GLU A 80 -9.78 11.86 -11.58
CA GLU A 80 -10.60 12.77 -12.41
C GLU A 80 -9.75 13.78 -13.20
N ASP A 81 -8.67 14.27 -12.57
CA ASP A 81 -7.78 15.30 -13.14
C ASP A 81 -6.57 14.70 -13.88
N TYR A 82 -6.25 13.43 -13.60
CA TYR A 82 -5.07 12.73 -14.10
C TYR A 82 -5.42 11.30 -14.49
N HIS A 83 -4.76 10.75 -15.51
CA HIS A 83 -5.01 9.38 -15.96
C HIS A 83 -3.87 8.41 -15.64
N THR A 84 -2.64 8.90 -15.47
CA THR A 84 -1.47 8.06 -15.20
C THR A 84 -0.68 8.56 -14.00
N MET A 85 0.08 7.65 -13.37
CA MET A 85 0.92 7.95 -12.21
C MET A 85 1.95 9.05 -12.49
N ALA A 86 2.56 9.07 -13.67
CA ALA A 86 3.45 10.17 -14.07
C ALA A 86 2.72 11.52 -14.15
N GLY A 87 1.50 11.55 -14.70
CA GLY A 87 0.72 12.78 -14.82
C GLY A 87 0.36 13.35 -13.45
N PHE A 88 -0.06 12.47 -12.54
CA PHE A 88 -0.35 12.82 -11.16
C PHE A 88 0.88 13.39 -10.43
N VAL A 89 2.01 12.67 -10.43
CA VAL A 89 3.26 13.10 -9.77
C VAL A 89 3.78 14.41 -10.38
N PHE A 90 3.71 14.56 -11.71
CA PHE A 90 4.06 15.82 -12.37
C PHE A 90 3.19 16.98 -11.87
N GLY A 91 1.87 16.76 -11.78
CA GLY A 91 0.92 17.75 -11.27
C GLY A 91 1.23 18.16 -9.83
N LEU A 92 1.55 17.20 -8.96
CA LEU A 92 1.95 17.45 -7.58
C LEU A 92 3.25 18.26 -7.48
N LEU A 93 4.25 17.96 -8.32
CA LEU A 93 5.54 18.68 -8.32
C LEU A 93 5.39 20.16 -8.70
N GLY A 94 4.46 20.49 -9.61
CA GLY A 94 4.22 21.87 -10.07
C GLY A 94 5.38 22.49 -10.85
N ARG A 95 6.41 21.71 -11.18
CA ARG A 95 7.58 22.08 -11.98
C ARG A 95 8.03 20.91 -12.85
N GLN A 96 9.01 21.13 -13.71
CA GLN A 96 9.60 20.05 -14.49
C GLN A 96 10.23 18.99 -13.57
N PRO A 97 9.95 17.70 -13.78
CA PRO A 97 10.52 16.61 -13.00
C PRO A 97 11.98 16.36 -13.38
N GLU A 98 12.78 16.04 -12.39
CA GLU A 98 14.17 15.61 -12.52
C GLU A 98 14.34 14.21 -11.89
N GLN A 99 15.28 13.43 -12.40
CA GLN A 99 15.61 12.15 -11.80
C GLN A 99 16.14 12.36 -10.38
N GLY A 100 15.62 11.59 -9.43
CA GLY A 100 15.93 11.73 -8.00
C GLY A 100 15.05 12.74 -7.25
N ASP A 101 14.12 13.41 -7.93
CA ASP A 101 13.05 14.13 -7.25
C ASP A 101 12.16 13.16 -6.47
N ASP A 102 11.63 13.63 -5.35
CA ASP A 102 10.62 12.92 -4.58
C ASP A 102 9.51 13.85 -4.09
N ILE A 103 8.33 13.25 -3.85
CA ILE A 103 7.19 13.95 -3.29
C ILE A 103 6.31 12.99 -2.50
N SER A 104 5.76 13.44 -1.37
CA SER A 104 4.80 12.66 -0.58
C SER A 104 3.37 13.14 -0.79
N HIS A 105 2.44 12.20 -0.86
CA HIS A 105 1.01 12.45 -0.91
C HIS A 105 0.27 11.28 -0.27
N ASP A 106 -0.67 11.59 0.63
CA ASP A 106 -1.58 10.62 1.25
C ASP A 106 -0.90 9.36 1.81
N GLY A 107 0.18 9.54 2.58
CA GLY A 107 0.90 8.41 3.19
C GLY A 107 1.74 7.58 2.21
N MET A 108 1.92 8.06 0.98
CA MET A 108 2.82 7.48 -0.01
C MET A 108 3.92 8.46 -0.38
N ARG A 109 5.12 7.96 -0.63
CA ARG A 109 6.25 8.70 -1.20
C ARG A 109 6.53 8.22 -2.61
N PHE A 110 6.60 9.15 -3.55
CA PHE A 110 6.84 8.91 -4.97
C PHE A 110 8.24 9.40 -5.34
N ASP A 111 9.15 8.49 -5.66
CA ASP A 111 10.50 8.79 -6.14
C ASP A 111 10.57 8.68 -7.67
N ILE A 112 11.12 9.70 -8.31
CA ILE A 112 11.33 9.72 -9.75
C ILE A 112 12.63 8.99 -10.10
N MET A 113 12.47 7.77 -10.60
CA MET A 113 13.60 6.88 -10.90
C MET A 113 14.21 7.16 -12.26
N GLU A 114 13.39 7.54 -13.26
CA GLU A 114 13.83 7.79 -14.62
C GLU A 114 12.94 8.83 -15.33
N VAL A 115 13.57 9.73 -16.08
CA VAL A 115 12.90 10.79 -16.86
C VAL A 115 13.48 10.82 -18.28
N GLU A 116 12.62 10.93 -19.29
CA GLU A 116 12.99 11.26 -20.66
C GLU A 116 12.43 12.65 -21.03
N GLY A 117 13.32 13.65 -21.09
CA GLY A 117 12.92 15.05 -21.32
C GLY A 117 12.12 15.61 -20.15
N SER A 118 10.80 15.66 -20.29
CA SER A 118 9.87 16.06 -19.21
C SER A 118 8.91 14.93 -18.81
N ARG A 119 9.07 13.74 -19.39
CA ARG A 119 8.21 12.59 -19.16
C ARG A 119 8.85 11.70 -18.10
N ILE A 120 8.13 11.45 -17.01
CA ILE A 120 8.52 10.46 -16.01
C ILE A 120 8.29 9.07 -16.61
N LEU A 121 9.35 8.26 -16.67
CA LEU A 121 9.31 6.90 -17.21
C LEU A 121 9.08 5.87 -16.11
N LYS A 122 9.70 6.03 -14.94
CA LYS A 122 9.57 5.11 -13.81
C LYS A 122 9.45 5.86 -12.49
N LEU A 123 8.62 5.32 -11.61
CA LEU A 123 8.40 5.78 -10.25
C LEU A 123 8.67 4.63 -9.29
N ALA A 124 9.32 4.91 -8.16
CA ALA A 124 9.20 4.05 -6.99
C ALA A 124 8.14 4.67 -6.06
N VAL A 125 7.26 3.84 -5.52
CA VAL A 125 6.21 4.25 -4.59
C VAL A 125 6.41 3.51 -3.29
N THR A 126 6.62 4.25 -2.20
CA THR A 126 6.78 3.72 -0.84
C THR A 126 5.53 4.03 -0.02
N PHE A 127 4.90 3.02 0.59
CA PHE A 127 3.75 3.17 1.48
C PHE A 127 4.22 3.50 2.92
N GLU A 128 4.40 4.79 3.23
CA GLU A 128 4.98 5.27 4.49
C GLU A 128 4.14 4.88 5.71
N GLN A 129 2.81 4.94 5.63
CA GLN A 129 1.95 4.57 6.76
C GLN A 129 2.05 3.08 7.14
N ARG A 130 2.26 2.20 6.15
CA ARG A 130 2.44 0.75 6.40
C ARG A 130 3.76 0.50 7.12
N ARG A 131 4.82 1.20 6.68
CA ARG A 131 6.15 1.15 7.27
C ARG A 131 6.18 1.64 8.71
N GLU A 132 5.58 2.79 8.98
CA GLU A 132 5.49 3.36 10.33
C GLU A 132 4.72 2.47 11.31
N GLN A 133 3.69 1.75 10.84
CA GLN A 133 2.94 0.80 11.66
C GLN A 133 3.76 -0.45 11.96
N ARG A 134 4.42 -1.06 10.96
CA ARG A 134 5.30 -2.22 11.22
C ARG A 134 6.47 -1.89 12.13
N ASP A 135 7.09 -0.72 11.96
CA ASP A 135 8.20 -0.29 12.81
C ASP A 135 7.73 -0.12 14.27
N ARG A 136 6.51 0.37 14.48
CA ARG A 136 5.89 0.51 15.81
C ARG A 136 5.56 -0.84 16.43
N ASP A 137 4.90 -1.71 15.68
CA ASP A 137 4.48 -3.03 16.16
C ASP A 137 5.70 -3.92 16.48
N GLY A 138 6.77 -3.78 15.69
CA GLY A 138 8.06 -4.43 15.94
C GLY A 138 8.71 -3.92 17.24
N ALA A 139 8.74 -2.61 17.45
CA ALA A 139 9.31 -2.03 18.67
C ALA A 139 8.53 -2.43 19.94
N GLU A 140 7.20 -2.47 19.86
CA GLU A 140 6.34 -2.85 20.99
C GLU A 140 6.51 -4.34 21.36
N ARG A 141 6.69 -5.22 20.37
CA ARG A 141 7.04 -6.64 20.59
C ARG A 141 8.39 -6.82 21.27
N ASP A 142 9.42 -6.12 20.79
CA ASP A 142 10.76 -6.20 21.35
C ASP A 142 10.80 -5.71 22.82
N GLU A 143 10.03 -4.67 23.15
CA GLU A 143 9.88 -4.17 24.53
C GLU A 143 9.18 -5.18 25.45
N LEU A 144 8.07 -5.78 24.99
CA LEU A 144 7.34 -6.81 25.74
C LEU A 144 8.19 -8.06 26.00
N GLU A 145 8.96 -8.52 25.00
CA GLU A 145 9.88 -9.64 25.18
C GLU A 145 10.97 -9.30 26.21
N ALA A 146 11.57 -8.11 26.12
CA ALA A 146 12.59 -7.67 27.07
C ALA A 146 12.07 -7.63 28.52
N GLU A 147 10.85 -7.11 28.74
CA GLU A 147 10.24 -7.08 30.08
C GLU A 147 9.93 -8.48 30.65
N LEU A 148 9.53 -9.43 29.79
CA LEU A 148 9.27 -10.82 30.19
C LEU A 148 10.58 -11.55 30.58
N PHE A 149 11.68 -11.32 29.87
CA PHE A 149 12.97 -11.92 30.20
C PHE A 149 13.61 -11.34 31.46
N ASP A 150 13.36 -10.06 31.78
CA ASP A 150 13.84 -9.42 33.01
C ASP A 150 13.02 -9.81 34.25
N ALA A 151 11.76 -10.26 34.08
CA ALA A 151 10.89 -10.69 35.19
C ALA A 151 11.22 -12.08 35.77
N ASP A 152 12.03 -12.88 35.06
CA ASP A 152 12.44 -14.24 35.45
C ASP A 152 13.81 -14.33 36.16
N ASN A 153 14.43 -13.19 36.52
CA ASN A 153 15.75 -13.11 37.20
C ASN A 153 15.68 -12.39 38.56
#